data_AF-A0A2D5XAC3-F1
#
_entry.id   AF-A0A2D5XAC3-F1
#
_cell.length_a   1.000
_cell.length_b   1.000
_cell.length_c   1.000
_cell.angle_alpha   90.00
_cell.angle_beta   90.00
_cell.angle_gamma   90.00
#
_symmetry.space_group_name_H-M   'P 1'
#
loop_
_entity.id
_entity.type
_entity.pdbx_description
1 polymer ?
#
loop_
_entity_poly.entity_id
_entity_poly.type
_entity_poly.pdbx_seq_one_letter_code
_entity_poly.pdbx_strand_id
1 'polypeptide(L)'
;MSQLITGNSVGPGMGVDGGGILDGESKEEHPSKFQSENDRAPPETWGDWERERLKPPGTTLLRPMAWSAFFLAATPLPLVFPGNTPDDAIISSVLFAVAWSLVLLSLLSVGSLSRHPSQSHAYDIFPLDMPSLLIAVALFLAHVFVNPVLGWASYATFWYSWVKLTKSLTDSTYPSNGRWAKEIDPLQFNHIGLVDGWAFTTGHFKTGIIGVGPPVAPQSRLVIEGVRANNVAHIAISILHRSGFRHDPFQHRVDVRDIDLLLEKPPLIFRTDGPTSRD
;
A
#
# COMPACT_ATOMS: atom_id res chain seq x y z
N MET A 1 -1.49 22.29 65.61
CA MET A 1 -1.44 22.40 67.08
C MET A 1 -0.85 21.10 67.61
N SER A 2 0.37 21.18 68.16
CA SER A 2 1.18 20.22 68.97
C SER A 2 1.33 18.73 68.54
N GLN A 3 2.53 18.25 68.15
CA GLN A 3 3.74 17.82 68.94
C GLN A 3 3.61 16.35 69.45
N LEU A 4 4.59 15.42 69.50
CA LEU A 4 6.08 15.33 69.46
C LEU A 4 6.49 13.87 69.04
N ILE A 5 7.50 13.61 68.17
CA ILE A 5 8.95 13.23 68.39
C ILE A 5 9.21 11.87 69.09
N THR A 6 9.90 10.89 68.47
CA THR A 6 11.36 10.55 68.56
C THR A 6 11.62 9.27 67.71
N GLY A 7 12.78 8.98 67.10
CA GLY A 7 14.12 9.57 67.13
C GLY A 7 15.04 8.95 66.05
N ASN A 8 16.13 9.66 65.76
CA ASN A 8 17.23 9.32 64.85
C ASN A 8 18.21 8.31 65.47
N SER A 9 18.92 7.53 64.63
CA SER A 9 20.33 7.19 64.87
C SER A 9 21.10 7.19 63.55
N VAL A 10 22.28 7.81 63.57
CA VAL A 10 23.22 8.02 62.46
C VAL A 10 24.58 7.45 62.86
N GLY A 11 25.26 6.82 61.89
CA GLY A 11 26.73 6.82 61.74
C GLY A 11 27.40 5.44 61.68
N PRO A 12 28.69 5.34 61.30
CA PRO A 12 29.42 6.07 60.23
C PRO A 12 30.48 5.20 59.49
N GLY A 13 31.16 5.78 58.47
CA GLY A 13 32.53 5.38 58.00
C GLY A 13 32.59 4.64 56.66
N MET A 14 33.07 5.25 55.56
CA MET A 14 34.47 5.50 55.12
C MET A 14 35.04 4.38 54.22
N GLY A 15 35.50 4.75 53.02
CA GLY A 15 36.33 3.89 52.15
C GLY A 15 36.40 4.38 50.70
N VAL A 16 37.50 5.06 50.37
CA VAL A 16 37.91 5.56 49.04
C VAL A 16 38.54 4.42 48.24
N ASP A 17 38.34 4.36 46.92
CA ASP A 17 39.45 4.16 45.96
C ASP A 17 39.01 4.34 44.50
N GLY A 18 39.85 5.05 43.76
CA GLY A 18 39.70 5.32 42.33
C GLY A 18 40.49 4.34 41.46
N GLY A 19 40.30 4.49 40.15
CA GLY A 19 41.16 3.89 39.12
C GLY A 19 40.43 2.88 38.25
N GLY A 20 40.17 3.27 37.00
CA GLY A 20 39.63 2.37 35.98
C GLY A 20 39.23 3.10 34.71
N ILE A 21 40.21 3.70 34.02
CA ILE A 21 40.09 3.93 32.58
C ILE A 21 40.06 2.54 31.96
N LEU A 22 38.95 2.18 31.32
CA LEU A 22 38.90 1.10 30.34
C LEU A 22 38.21 1.61 29.09
N ASP A 23 38.98 1.49 28.02
CA ASP A 23 38.63 1.74 26.64
C ASP A 23 37.43 0.91 26.18
N GLY A 24 36.72 1.47 25.18
CA GLY A 24 36.14 0.68 24.11
C GLY A 24 34.89 -0.13 24.43
N GLU A 25 33.74 0.51 24.30
CA GLU A 25 32.60 -0.15 23.65
C GLU A 25 31.92 0.89 22.76
N SER A 26 32.16 0.78 21.45
CA SER A 26 31.27 1.34 20.46
C SER A 26 29.87 0.83 20.80
N LYS A 27 28.95 1.74 21.13
CA LYS A 27 27.53 1.41 21.23
C LYS A 27 27.14 0.74 19.91
N GLU A 28 27.04 -0.58 19.90
CA GLU A 28 26.32 -1.31 18.88
C GLU A 28 24.91 -0.74 18.90
N GLU A 29 24.61 0.06 17.89
CA GLU A 29 23.30 0.62 17.65
C GLU A 29 22.40 -0.57 17.33
N HIS A 30 21.71 -1.04 18.37
CA HIS A 30 20.82 -2.18 18.31
C HIS A 30 19.79 -1.91 17.19
N PRO A 31 19.76 -2.71 16.11
CA PRO A 31 18.84 -2.46 15.00
C PRO A 31 17.42 -2.42 15.55
N SER A 32 16.69 -1.35 15.21
CA SER A 32 15.33 -1.11 15.68
C SER A 32 14.49 -2.39 15.50
N LYS A 33 13.76 -2.75 16.56
CA LYS A 33 13.30 -4.10 16.92
C LYS A 33 12.37 -4.81 15.91
N PHE A 34 12.13 -4.28 14.72
CA PHE A 34 11.25 -4.88 13.70
C PHE A 34 11.67 -4.54 12.26
N GLN A 35 12.95 -4.69 11.92
CA GLN A 35 13.32 -4.73 10.50
C GLN A 35 12.90 -6.09 9.93
N SER A 36 11.96 -6.09 8.97
CA SER A 36 11.57 -7.33 8.29
C SER A 36 12.70 -7.77 7.35
N GLU A 37 12.85 -9.06 7.08
CA GLU A 37 13.89 -9.58 6.16
C GLU A 37 13.83 -8.97 4.75
N ASN A 38 12.70 -8.36 4.38
CA ASN A 38 12.52 -7.67 3.10
C ASN A 38 13.01 -6.21 3.13
N ASP A 39 13.34 -5.66 4.29
CA ASP A 39 13.63 -4.26 4.45
C ASP A 39 15.08 -3.93 4.18
N ARG A 40 15.29 -3.08 3.18
CA ARG A 40 16.57 -2.45 2.94
C ARG A 40 16.70 -1.19 3.79
N ALA A 41 17.91 -0.92 4.27
CA ALA A 41 18.23 0.35 4.91
C ALA A 41 18.21 1.47 3.86
N PRO A 42 17.67 2.66 4.17
CA PRO A 42 17.78 3.80 3.29
C PRO A 42 19.22 4.36 3.28
N PRO A 43 19.59 5.20 2.31
CA PRO A 43 20.81 6.01 2.40
C PRO A 43 20.78 6.97 3.61
N GLU A 44 21.94 7.34 4.15
CA GLU A 44 22.06 8.22 5.33
C GLU A 44 21.37 9.59 5.15
N THR A 45 21.26 10.08 3.91
CA THR A 45 20.57 11.34 3.60
C THR A 45 19.06 11.31 3.88
N TRP A 46 18.50 10.14 4.14
CA TRP A 46 17.12 9.95 4.59
C TRP A 46 16.97 9.91 6.11
N GLY A 47 18.02 10.24 6.89
CA GLY A 47 18.00 10.18 8.36
C GLY A 47 16.87 10.98 9.03
N ASP A 48 16.41 12.07 8.41
CA ASP A 48 15.28 12.87 8.90
C ASP A 48 13.89 12.34 8.48
N TRP A 49 13.83 11.22 7.77
CA TRP A 49 12.59 10.64 7.28
C TRP A 49 12.23 9.41 8.09
N GLU A 50 10.95 9.30 8.43
CA GLU A 50 10.43 8.18 9.17
C GLU A 50 9.75 7.17 8.25
N ARG A 51 10.07 5.91 8.47
CA ARG A 51 9.45 4.79 7.75
C ARG A 51 8.08 4.48 8.34
N GLU A 52 7.03 4.70 7.57
CA GLU A 52 5.66 4.37 7.96
C GLU A 52 5.16 3.10 7.27
N ARG A 53 4.72 2.12 8.08
CA ARG A 53 4.10 0.89 7.57
C ARG A 53 2.62 1.09 7.30
N LEU A 54 2.20 0.73 6.09
CA LEU A 54 0.79 0.77 5.70
C LEU A 54 0.15 -0.60 5.90
N LYS A 55 -1.12 -0.61 6.30
CA LYS A 55 -1.88 -1.85 6.46
C LYS A 55 -1.95 -2.58 5.10
N PRO A 56 -1.54 -3.86 5.02
CA PRO A 56 -1.57 -4.59 3.77
C PRO A 56 -3.02 -4.81 3.31
N PRO A 57 -3.35 -4.53 2.04
CA PRO A 57 -4.70 -4.71 1.51
C PRO A 57 -5.08 -6.19 1.39
N GLY A 58 -4.08 -7.09 1.34
CA GLY A 58 -4.29 -8.55 1.24
C GLY A 58 -5.22 -9.12 2.31
N THR A 59 -5.11 -8.66 3.56
CA THR A 59 -5.99 -9.11 4.65
C THR A 59 -7.46 -8.74 4.44
N THR A 60 -7.73 -7.59 3.81
CA THR A 60 -9.09 -7.13 3.48
C THR A 60 -9.66 -7.88 2.29
N LEU A 61 -8.80 -8.29 1.34
CA LEU A 61 -9.20 -8.99 0.12
C LEU A 61 -9.39 -10.50 0.32
N LEU A 62 -8.64 -11.12 1.21
CA LEU A 62 -8.59 -12.58 1.34
C LEU A 62 -9.97 -13.21 1.57
N ARG A 63 -10.75 -12.68 2.52
CA ARG A 63 -12.06 -13.26 2.88
C ARG A 63 -13.09 -13.11 1.75
N PRO A 64 -13.33 -11.92 1.18
CA PRO A 64 -14.22 -11.78 0.02
C PRO A 64 -13.79 -12.64 -1.16
N MET A 65 -12.48 -12.71 -1.44
CA MET A 65 -11.97 -13.53 -2.55
C MET A 65 -12.22 -15.02 -2.33
N ALA A 66 -11.95 -15.56 -1.13
CA ALA A 66 -12.23 -16.96 -0.82
C ALA A 66 -13.72 -17.31 -0.95
N TRP A 67 -14.61 -16.47 -0.40
CA TRP A 67 -16.05 -16.67 -0.53
C TRP A 67 -16.54 -16.51 -1.98
N SER A 68 -15.96 -15.60 -2.75
CA SER A 68 -16.30 -15.46 -4.17
C SER A 68 -16.00 -16.73 -4.97
N ALA A 69 -14.85 -17.39 -4.71
CA ALA A 69 -14.52 -18.66 -5.34
C ALA A 69 -15.52 -19.76 -4.95
N PHE A 70 -15.89 -19.83 -3.68
CA PHE A 70 -16.89 -20.78 -3.19
C PHE A 70 -18.24 -20.61 -3.90
N PHE A 71 -18.78 -19.39 -3.95
CA PHE A 71 -20.06 -19.12 -4.60
C PHE A 71 -19.99 -19.33 -6.12
N LEU A 72 -18.86 -19.00 -6.75
CA LEU A 72 -18.65 -19.28 -8.16
C LEU A 72 -18.61 -20.80 -8.43
N ALA A 73 -17.98 -21.59 -7.56
CA ALA A 73 -17.95 -23.05 -7.65
C ALA A 73 -19.33 -23.69 -7.41
N ALA A 74 -20.14 -23.08 -6.55
CA ALA A 74 -21.49 -23.55 -6.25
C ALA A 74 -22.51 -23.21 -7.35
N THR A 75 -22.22 -22.21 -8.19
CA THR A 75 -23.11 -21.72 -9.26
C THR A 75 -23.73 -22.84 -10.12
N PRO A 76 -22.98 -23.82 -10.66
CA PRO A 76 -23.57 -24.87 -11.50
C PRO A 76 -24.41 -25.91 -10.74
N LEU A 77 -24.36 -25.98 -9.41
CA LEU A 77 -24.99 -27.08 -8.65
C LEU A 77 -26.51 -27.18 -8.86
N PRO A 78 -27.30 -26.09 -8.80
CA PRO A 78 -28.74 -26.18 -9.06
C PRO A 78 -29.04 -26.64 -10.50
N LEU A 79 -28.20 -26.28 -11.46
CA LEU A 79 -28.40 -26.61 -12.88
C LEU A 79 -28.06 -28.07 -13.20
N VAL A 80 -27.06 -28.64 -12.53
CA VAL A 80 -26.63 -30.05 -12.71
C VAL A 80 -27.54 -31.01 -11.94
N PHE A 81 -28.07 -30.59 -10.79
CA PHE A 81 -28.94 -31.39 -9.94
C PHE A 81 -30.34 -30.74 -9.82
N PRO A 82 -31.11 -30.69 -10.92
CA PRO A 82 -32.37 -29.95 -10.96
C PRO A 82 -33.44 -30.54 -10.04
N GLY A 83 -34.41 -29.70 -9.64
CA GLY A 83 -35.56 -30.10 -8.83
C GLY A 83 -35.31 -30.15 -7.32
N ASN A 84 -34.12 -29.73 -6.86
CA ASN A 84 -33.78 -29.62 -5.44
C ASN A 84 -33.94 -28.20 -4.89
N THR A 85 -34.24 -27.22 -5.74
CA THR A 85 -34.53 -25.84 -5.34
C THR A 85 -35.86 -25.37 -5.97
N PRO A 86 -36.49 -24.30 -5.43
CA PRO A 86 -37.74 -23.78 -5.99
C PRO A 86 -37.61 -23.30 -7.45
N ASP A 87 -36.45 -22.76 -7.82
CA ASP A 87 -36.09 -22.35 -9.17
C ASP A 87 -34.57 -22.41 -9.35
N ASP A 88 -34.10 -23.46 -10.02
CA ASP A 88 -32.67 -23.75 -10.17
C ASP A 88 -31.91 -22.64 -10.94
N ALA A 89 -32.58 -21.99 -11.89
CA ALA A 89 -31.97 -20.93 -12.69
C ALA A 89 -31.80 -19.65 -11.87
N ILE A 90 -32.81 -19.29 -11.07
CA ILE A 90 -32.72 -18.12 -10.17
C ILE A 90 -31.64 -18.35 -9.11
N ILE A 91 -31.62 -19.52 -8.46
CA ILE A 91 -30.61 -19.82 -7.43
C ILE A 91 -29.19 -19.79 -8.00
N SER A 92 -28.97 -20.41 -9.16
CA SER A 92 -27.68 -20.33 -9.87
C SER A 92 -27.28 -18.88 -10.17
N SER A 93 -28.22 -18.07 -10.65
CA SER A 93 -27.97 -16.65 -10.97
C SER A 93 -27.61 -15.84 -9.72
N VAL A 94 -28.28 -16.09 -8.60
CA VAL A 94 -27.98 -15.44 -7.31
C VAL A 94 -26.58 -15.82 -6.82
N LEU A 95 -26.21 -17.10 -6.86
CA LEU A 95 -24.88 -17.56 -6.46
C LEU A 95 -23.78 -16.87 -7.29
N PHE A 96 -23.97 -16.82 -8.61
CA PHE A 96 -23.05 -16.14 -9.51
C PHE A 96 -22.96 -14.63 -9.21
N ALA A 97 -24.10 -13.97 -8.99
CA ALA A 97 -24.14 -12.55 -8.66
C ALA A 97 -23.45 -12.24 -7.33
N VAL A 98 -23.66 -13.08 -6.30
CA VAL A 98 -22.99 -12.96 -5.00
C VAL A 98 -21.48 -13.11 -5.17
N ALA A 99 -21.02 -14.09 -5.95
CA ALA A 99 -19.60 -14.31 -6.22
C ALA A 99 -18.94 -13.05 -6.79
N TRP A 100 -19.48 -12.50 -7.87
CA TRP A 100 -18.91 -11.30 -8.50
C TRP A 100 -19.12 -10.01 -7.71
N SER A 101 -20.21 -9.91 -6.93
CA SER A 101 -20.41 -8.78 -6.01
C SER A 101 -19.33 -8.74 -4.94
N LEU A 102 -18.97 -9.88 -4.35
CA LEU A 102 -17.87 -9.96 -3.38
C LEU A 102 -16.53 -9.51 -3.99
N VAL A 103 -16.23 -9.91 -5.24
CA VAL A 103 -15.04 -9.44 -5.96
C VAL A 103 -15.09 -7.91 -6.12
N LEU A 104 -16.14 -7.37 -6.74
CA LEU A 104 -16.21 -5.95 -7.08
C LEU A 104 -16.23 -5.05 -5.84
N LEU A 105 -17.02 -5.39 -4.83
CA LEU A 105 -17.10 -4.61 -3.59
C LEU A 105 -15.78 -4.61 -2.83
N SER A 106 -15.06 -5.74 -2.82
CA SER A 106 -13.75 -5.81 -2.17
C SER A 106 -12.70 -4.94 -2.88
N LEU A 107 -12.71 -4.91 -4.22
CA LEU A 107 -11.82 -4.06 -5.01
C LEU A 107 -12.13 -2.57 -4.84
N LEU A 108 -13.41 -2.21 -4.75
CA LEU A 108 -13.85 -0.85 -4.43
C LEU A 108 -13.38 -0.43 -3.04
N SER A 109 -13.55 -1.30 -2.04
CA SER A 109 -13.18 -1.02 -0.65
C SER A 109 -11.69 -0.75 -0.46
N VAL A 110 -10.81 -1.39 -1.23
CA VAL A 110 -9.35 -1.14 -1.16
C VAL A 110 -8.90 -0.03 -2.11
N GLY A 111 -9.82 0.63 -2.81
CA GLY A 111 -9.53 1.71 -3.74
C GLY A 111 -8.80 1.26 -5.00
N SER A 112 -8.72 -0.05 -5.29
CA SER A 112 -7.97 -0.57 -6.44
C SER A 112 -8.58 -0.16 -7.78
N LEU A 113 -9.88 0.17 -7.79
CA LEU A 113 -10.58 0.68 -8.97
C LEU A 113 -10.53 2.22 -9.09
N SER A 114 -9.90 2.91 -8.14
CA SER A 114 -9.78 4.37 -8.16
C SER A 114 -8.75 4.80 -9.20
N ARG A 115 -8.94 5.95 -9.82
CA ARG A 115 -7.97 6.49 -10.78
C ARG A 115 -6.71 7.00 -10.07
N HIS A 116 -5.53 6.63 -10.57
CA HIS A 116 -4.27 7.12 -10.03
C HIS A 116 -3.17 7.24 -11.11
N PRO A 117 -2.08 8.01 -10.88
CA PRO A 117 -1.11 8.40 -11.90
C PRO A 117 -0.23 7.27 -12.49
N SER A 118 -0.33 6.05 -11.96
CA SER A 118 0.33 4.85 -12.50
C SER A 118 -0.57 4.04 -13.43
N GLN A 119 -1.83 4.43 -13.65
CA GLN A 119 -2.70 3.83 -14.66
C GLN A 119 -2.30 4.30 -16.06
N SER A 120 -2.28 3.35 -17.00
CA SER A 120 -1.86 3.62 -18.38
C SER A 120 -2.91 4.37 -19.19
N HIS A 121 -4.19 4.01 -19.03
CA HIS A 121 -5.31 4.52 -19.81
C HIS A 121 -6.58 4.68 -18.97
N ALA A 122 -7.57 5.45 -19.45
CA ALA A 122 -8.80 5.73 -18.71
C ALA A 122 -9.71 4.50 -18.47
N TYR A 123 -9.55 3.45 -19.27
CA TYR A 123 -10.32 2.19 -19.18
C TYR A 123 -9.50 1.06 -18.57
N ASP A 124 -8.36 1.40 -17.98
CA ASP A 124 -7.48 0.47 -17.30
C ASP A 124 -8.05 0.15 -15.91
N ILE A 125 -8.92 -0.87 -15.85
CA ILE A 125 -9.55 -1.33 -14.61
C ILE A 125 -8.74 -2.49 -14.02
N PHE A 126 -7.50 -2.25 -13.61
CA PHE A 126 -6.73 -3.25 -12.87
C PHE A 126 -7.41 -3.59 -11.53
N PRO A 127 -7.42 -4.86 -11.08
CA PRO A 127 -6.88 -6.09 -11.67
C PRO A 127 -7.86 -6.86 -12.58
N LEU A 128 -9.00 -6.26 -12.94
CA LEU A 128 -10.03 -6.92 -13.74
C LEU A 128 -9.55 -7.11 -15.17
N ASP A 129 -9.58 -8.35 -15.64
CA ASP A 129 -9.26 -8.70 -17.02
C ASP A 129 -10.47 -8.44 -17.92
N MET A 130 -10.68 -7.17 -18.26
CA MET A 130 -11.84 -6.72 -19.05
C MET A 130 -12.04 -7.53 -20.35
N PRO A 131 -11.00 -7.88 -21.14
CA PRO A 131 -11.20 -8.69 -22.34
C PRO A 131 -11.86 -10.04 -22.04
N SER A 132 -11.40 -10.77 -21.03
CA SER A 132 -11.99 -12.06 -20.68
C SER A 132 -13.38 -11.93 -20.09
N LEU A 133 -13.64 -10.88 -19.29
CA LEU A 133 -14.99 -10.61 -18.79
C LEU A 133 -15.97 -10.31 -19.93
N LEU A 134 -15.56 -9.50 -20.91
CA LEU A 134 -16.39 -9.18 -22.08
C LEU A 134 -16.66 -10.43 -22.92
N ILE A 135 -15.66 -11.28 -23.12
CA ILE A 135 -15.83 -12.58 -23.80
C ILE A 135 -16.80 -13.47 -23.02
N ALA A 136 -16.65 -13.57 -21.70
CA ALA A 136 -17.53 -14.37 -20.86
C ALA A 136 -18.99 -13.90 -20.96
N VAL A 137 -19.22 -12.58 -20.91
CA VAL A 137 -20.54 -11.98 -21.08
C VAL A 137 -21.09 -12.24 -22.49
N ALA A 138 -20.28 -12.10 -23.54
CA ALA A 138 -20.72 -12.37 -24.91
C ALA A 138 -21.12 -13.84 -25.11
N LEU A 139 -20.32 -14.78 -24.59
CA LEU A 139 -20.64 -16.21 -24.60
C LEU A 139 -21.92 -16.50 -23.81
N PHE A 140 -22.12 -15.82 -22.68
CA PHE A 140 -23.37 -15.91 -21.93
C PHE A 140 -24.53 -15.41 -22.79
N LEU A 141 -24.51 -14.20 -23.34
CA LEU A 141 -25.63 -13.73 -24.15
C LEU A 141 -25.93 -14.66 -25.35
N ALA A 142 -24.90 -15.25 -25.96
CA ALA A 142 -25.04 -16.20 -27.06
C ALA A 142 -25.64 -17.56 -26.63
N HIS A 143 -25.55 -17.96 -25.35
CA HIS A 143 -26.05 -19.27 -24.90
C HIS A 143 -27.56 -19.44 -25.10
N VAL A 144 -28.32 -18.34 -24.98
CA VAL A 144 -29.78 -18.33 -25.13
C VAL A 144 -30.20 -18.52 -26.58
N PHE A 145 -29.47 -17.91 -27.52
CA PHE A 145 -29.87 -17.83 -28.92
C PHE A 145 -29.22 -18.88 -29.83
N VAL A 146 -28.07 -19.43 -29.43
CA VAL A 146 -27.24 -20.26 -30.32
C VAL A 146 -27.14 -21.69 -29.81
N ASN A 147 -26.56 -21.90 -28.62
CA ASN A 147 -26.31 -23.24 -28.08
C ASN A 147 -26.08 -23.20 -26.55
N PRO A 148 -26.75 -24.05 -25.76
CA PRO A 148 -26.53 -24.16 -24.30
C PRO A 148 -25.07 -24.43 -23.88
N VAL A 149 -24.27 -25.10 -24.72
CA VAL A 149 -22.84 -25.35 -24.46
C VAL A 149 -22.06 -24.04 -24.27
N LEU A 150 -22.49 -22.94 -24.89
CA LEU A 150 -21.86 -21.63 -24.70
C LEU A 150 -22.01 -21.10 -23.26
N GLY A 151 -23.04 -21.55 -22.51
CA GLY A 151 -23.18 -21.23 -21.10
C GLY A 151 -22.04 -21.81 -20.27
N TRP A 152 -21.63 -23.05 -20.56
CA TRP A 152 -20.47 -23.68 -19.93
C TRP A 152 -19.15 -23.01 -20.34
N ALA A 153 -19.01 -22.63 -21.61
CA ALA A 153 -17.85 -21.88 -22.07
C ALA A 153 -17.74 -20.50 -21.40
N SER A 154 -18.86 -19.81 -21.23
CA SER A 154 -18.95 -18.56 -20.47
C SER A 154 -18.51 -18.75 -19.02
N TYR A 155 -19.06 -19.75 -18.34
CA TYR A 155 -18.72 -20.08 -16.95
C TYR A 155 -17.22 -20.36 -16.78
N ALA A 156 -16.63 -21.16 -17.67
CA ALA A 156 -15.19 -21.41 -17.68
C ALA A 156 -14.36 -20.13 -17.89
N THR A 157 -14.85 -19.21 -18.73
CA THR A 157 -14.18 -17.92 -18.98
C THR A 157 -14.27 -16.98 -17.76
N PHE A 158 -15.38 -17.01 -17.00
CA PHE A 158 -15.48 -16.30 -15.72
C PHE A 158 -14.49 -16.84 -14.69
N TRP A 159 -14.33 -18.17 -14.60
CA TRP A 159 -13.28 -18.78 -13.77
C TRP A 159 -11.88 -18.36 -14.17
N TYR A 160 -11.57 -18.38 -15.46
CA TYR A 160 -10.28 -17.90 -15.97
C TYR A 160 -10.02 -16.45 -15.57
N SER A 161 -11.03 -15.57 -15.71
CA SER A 161 -10.96 -14.17 -15.31
C SER A 161 -10.70 -14.03 -13.80
N TRP A 162 -11.39 -14.84 -12.98
CA TRP A 162 -11.21 -14.87 -11.53
C TRP A 162 -9.79 -15.30 -11.11
N VAL A 163 -9.23 -16.33 -11.77
CA VAL A 163 -7.85 -16.80 -11.51
C VAL A 163 -6.83 -15.73 -11.88
N LYS A 164 -6.98 -15.10 -13.06
CA LYS A 164 -6.09 -14.00 -13.49
C LYS A 164 -6.14 -12.81 -12.53
N LEU A 165 -7.33 -12.45 -12.07
CA LEU A 165 -7.51 -11.40 -11.07
C LEU A 165 -6.80 -11.76 -9.76
N THR A 166 -6.98 -12.98 -9.28
CA THR A 166 -6.36 -13.45 -8.02
C THR A 166 -4.84 -13.43 -8.11
N LYS A 167 -4.27 -13.87 -9.24
CA LYS A 167 -2.82 -13.78 -9.49
C LYS A 167 -2.35 -12.33 -9.49
N SER A 168 -3.03 -11.45 -10.24
CA SER A 168 -2.68 -10.03 -10.32
C SER A 168 -2.74 -9.32 -8.97
N LEU A 169 -3.73 -9.64 -8.14
CA LEU A 169 -3.82 -9.16 -6.77
C LEU A 169 -2.66 -9.68 -5.92
N THR A 170 -2.40 -11.00 -5.97
CA THR A 170 -1.31 -11.63 -5.22
C THR A 170 0.02 -10.96 -5.54
N ASP A 171 0.34 -10.80 -6.82
CA ASP A 171 1.54 -10.15 -7.32
C ASP A 171 1.63 -8.69 -6.82
N SER A 172 0.51 -7.95 -6.87
CA SER A 172 0.47 -6.57 -6.35
C SER A 172 0.57 -6.45 -4.83
N THR A 173 0.27 -7.51 -4.07
CA THR A 173 0.37 -7.52 -2.61
C THR A 173 1.66 -8.13 -2.07
N TYR A 174 2.48 -8.70 -2.95
CA TYR A 174 3.74 -9.34 -2.59
C TYR A 174 4.78 -8.36 -2.00
N PRO A 175 4.94 -7.13 -2.55
CA PRO A 175 5.79 -6.11 -1.94
C PRO A 175 5.26 -5.62 -0.59
N SER A 176 6.18 -5.24 0.30
CA SER A 176 5.86 -4.54 1.54
C SER A 176 5.16 -3.22 1.25
N ASN A 177 4.04 -2.98 1.93
CA ASN A 177 3.33 -1.71 1.86
C ASN A 177 3.91 -0.73 2.87
N GLY A 178 4.17 0.48 2.41
CA GLY A 178 4.84 1.48 3.23
C GLY A 178 5.11 2.75 2.46
N ARG A 179 5.55 3.76 3.21
CA ARG A 179 5.98 5.04 2.70
C ARG A 179 7.01 5.62 3.66
N TRP A 180 7.77 6.60 3.19
CA TRP A 180 8.69 7.36 4.02
C TRP A 180 8.14 8.76 4.16
N ALA A 181 7.90 9.20 5.38
CA ALA A 181 7.27 10.47 5.69
C ALA A 181 8.25 11.42 6.38
N LYS A 182 8.13 12.71 6.06
CA LYS A 182 8.81 13.80 6.74
C LYS A 182 7.79 14.86 7.11
N GLU A 183 7.83 15.31 8.36
CA GLU A 183 7.00 16.43 8.82
C GLU A 183 7.37 17.70 8.05
N ILE A 184 6.35 18.49 7.70
CA ILE A 184 6.54 19.78 7.05
C ILE A 184 5.57 20.82 7.63
N ASP A 185 5.97 22.09 7.54
CA ASP A 185 5.02 23.18 7.67
C ASP A 185 4.23 23.32 6.35
N PRO A 186 2.90 23.08 6.35
CA PRO A 186 2.10 23.18 5.13
C PRO A 186 2.07 24.60 4.55
N LEU A 187 2.34 25.64 5.35
CA LEU A 187 2.44 27.02 4.88
C LEU A 187 3.72 27.24 4.06
N GLN A 188 4.76 26.46 4.32
CA GLN A 188 6.04 26.55 3.61
C GLN A 188 6.11 25.63 2.38
N PHE A 189 5.03 24.90 2.06
CA PHE A 189 5.00 23.97 0.94
C PHE A 189 5.46 24.59 -0.39
N ASN A 190 5.09 25.84 -0.65
CA ASN A 190 5.43 26.55 -1.89
C ASN A 190 6.91 26.92 -2.00
N HIS A 191 7.67 26.80 -0.91
CA HIS A 191 9.12 27.00 -0.87
C HIS A 191 9.90 25.69 -1.03
N ILE A 192 9.21 24.55 -1.09
CA ILE A 192 9.82 23.25 -1.35
C ILE A 192 9.99 23.10 -2.86
N GLY A 193 11.25 22.95 -3.30
CA GLY A 193 11.59 22.56 -4.66
C GLY A 193 11.66 21.05 -4.83
N LEU A 194 11.70 20.59 -6.08
CA LEU A 194 11.93 19.19 -6.42
C LEU A 194 13.18 19.05 -7.30
N VAL A 195 13.85 17.90 -7.18
CA VAL A 195 14.94 17.53 -8.10
C VAL A 195 14.39 17.22 -9.50
N ASP A 196 15.27 17.23 -10.50
CA ASP A 196 14.90 16.94 -11.89
C ASP A 196 14.21 15.58 -12.04
N GLY A 197 13.22 15.50 -12.93
CA GLY A 197 12.40 14.30 -13.16
C GLY A 197 11.22 14.14 -12.20
N TRP A 198 11.07 15.02 -11.21
CA TRP A 198 9.90 15.11 -10.34
C TRP A 198 9.09 16.37 -10.62
N ALA A 199 7.78 16.28 -10.42
CA ALA A 199 6.89 17.44 -10.58
C ALA A 199 5.76 17.41 -9.56
N PHE A 200 5.48 18.56 -8.94
CA PHE A 200 4.25 18.73 -8.17
C PHE A 200 3.04 18.82 -9.11
N THR A 201 1.93 18.24 -8.69
CA THR A 201 0.64 18.34 -9.37
C THR A 201 -0.23 19.45 -8.79
N THR A 202 0.18 20.05 -7.65
CA THR A 202 -0.51 21.17 -7.00
C THR A 202 0.47 22.22 -6.48
N GLY A 203 0.04 23.48 -6.48
CA GLY A 203 0.78 24.61 -5.89
C GLY A 203 0.38 24.93 -4.44
N HIS A 204 -0.14 23.96 -3.70
CA HIS A 204 -0.43 24.05 -2.28
C HIS A 204 -0.46 22.64 -1.67
N PHE A 205 -0.26 22.56 -0.36
CA PHE A 205 -0.38 21.30 0.37
C PHE A 205 -1.82 20.81 0.40
N LYS A 206 -2.03 19.54 0.06
CA LYS A 206 -3.30 18.82 0.24
C LYS A 206 -3.02 17.36 0.58
N THR A 207 -4.02 16.67 1.12
CA THR A 207 -3.93 15.22 1.33
C THR A 207 -4.04 14.47 0.00
N GLY A 208 -3.37 13.32 -0.10
CA GLY A 208 -3.31 12.50 -1.31
C GLY A 208 -2.14 12.88 -2.21
N ILE A 209 -2.18 12.46 -3.48
CA ILE A 209 -1.04 12.65 -4.40
C ILE A 209 -0.89 14.13 -4.74
N ILE A 210 0.26 14.68 -4.41
CA ILE A 210 0.67 16.08 -4.65
C ILE A 210 1.86 16.20 -5.59
N GLY A 211 2.56 15.10 -5.88
CA GLY A 211 3.64 15.08 -6.86
C GLY A 211 3.86 13.71 -7.46
N VAL A 212 4.49 13.68 -8.62
CA VAL A 212 4.83 12.48 -9.37
C VAL A 212 6.31 12.48 -9.70
N GLY A 213 6.95 11.35 -9.49
CA GLY A 213 8.34 11.10 -9.87
C GLY A 213 8.44 10.24 -11.13
N PRO A 214 9.67 9.82 -11.46
CA PRO A 214 9.94 8.97 -12.62
C PRO A 214 9.25 7.59 -12.50
N PRO A 215 8.95 6.94 -13.64
CA PRO A 215 8.54 5.55 -13.65
C PRO A 215 9.70 4.68 -13.18
N VAL A 216 9.38 3.65 -12.39
CA VAL A 216 10.41 2.79 -11.79
C VAL A 216 10.25 1.33 -12.20
N ALA A 217 9.04 0.95 -12.62
CA ALA A 217 8.74 -0.30 -13.31
C ALA A 217 7.58 -0.05 -14.31
N PRO A 218 7.28 -0.97 -15.25
CA PRO A 218 6.20 -0.77 -16.23
C PRO A 218 4.83 -0.47 -15.62
N GLN A 219 4.59 -0.92 -14.39
CA GLN A 219 3.32 -0.73 -13.66
C GLN A 219 3.49 0.12 -12.40
N SER A 220 4.65 0.73 -12.17
CA SER A 220 4.95 1.43 -10.92
C SER A 220 5.71 2.71 -11.15
N ARG A 221 5.43 3.72 -10.34
CA ARG A 221 6.17 4.98 -10.34
C ARG A 221 6.32 5.54 -8.94
N LEU A 222 7.28 6.42 -8.75
CA LEU A 222 7.39 7.16 -7.51
C LEU A 222 6.34 8.27 -7.43
N VAL A 223 5.82 8.50 -6.23
CA VAL A 223 4.86 9.55 -5.95
C VAL A 223 5.21 10.29 -4.66
N ILE A 224 4.76 11.54 -4.60
CA ILE A 224 4.77 12.37 -3.40
C ILE A 224 3.33 12.54 -2.96
N GLU A 225 3.06 12.21 -1.70
CA GLU A 225 1.74 12.28 -1.10
C GLU A 225 1.75 13.21 0.10
N GLY A 226 0.75 14.08 0.19
CA GLY A 226 0.48 14.81 1.41
C GLY A 226 -0.34 13.95 2.37
N VAL A 227 0.08 13.94 3.63
CA VAL A 227 -0.53 13.15 4.70
C VAL A 227 -0.79 14.09 5.87
N ARG A 228 -1.96 13.96 6.51
CA ARG A 228 -2.24 14.68 7.75
C ARG A 228 -2.60 13.68 8.84
N ALA A 229 -1.87 13.73 9.94
CA ALA A 229 -2.10 12.91 11.12
C ALA A 229 -2.05 13.81 12.35
N ASN A 230 -3.06 13.75 13.23
CA ASN A 230 -3.12 14.56 14.46
C ASN A 230 -2.86 16.06 14.25
N ASN A 231 -3.41 16.63 13.17
CA ASN A 231 -3.21 18.01 12.72
C ASN A 231 -1.78 18.37 12.22
N VAL A 232 -0.83 17.44 12.28
CA VAL A 232 0.52 17.58 11.73
C VAL A 232 0.54 17.17 10.25
N ALA A 233 1.19 17.97 9.41
CA ALA A 233 1.31 17.73 7.98
C ALA A 233 2.63 17.02 7.67
N HIS A 234 2.56 16.01 6.83
CA HIS A 234 3.72 15.26 6.37
C HIS A 234 3.70 15.19 4.84
N ILE A 235 4.89 15.20 4.25
CA ILE A 235 5.09 14.74 2.89
C ILE A 235 5.61 13.31 2.97
N ALA A 236 5.00 12.42 2.20
CA ALA A 236 5.40 11.03 2.11
C ALA A 236 5.81 10.64 0.69
N ILE A 237 6.78 9.74 0.60
CA ILE A 237 7.26 9.16 -0.65
C ILE A 237 7.00 7.66 -0.64
N SER A 238 6.44 7.17 -1.73
CA SER A 238 6.18 5.74 -1.93
C SER A 238 6.29 5.36 -3.40
N ILE A 239 6.40 4.06 -3.66
CA ILE A 239 6.19 3.51 -4.99
C ILE A 239 4.69 3.24 -5.14
N LEU A 240 4.05 3.90 -6.10
CA LEU A 240 2.66 3.65 -6.45
C LEU A 240 2.57 2.63 -7.59
N HIS A 241 2.00 1.46 -7.29
CA HIS A 241 1.71 0.42 -8.28
C HIS A 241 0.40 0.70 -9.05
N ARG A 242 0.20 0.06 -10.21
CA ARG A 242 -1.01 0.16 -11.04
C ARG A 242 -2.29 -0.31 -10.34
N SER A 243 -2.16 -1.08 -9.25
CA SER A 243 -3.28 -1.46 -8.37
C SER A 243 -3.72 -0.36 -7.41
N GLY A 244 -2.99 0.75 -7.34
CA GLY A 244 -3.19 1.79 -6.34
C GLY A 244 -2.57 1.45 -4.98
N PHE A 245 -1.85 0.33 -4.84
CA PHE A 245 -1.13 0.04 -3.60
C PHE A 245 0.16 0.86 -3.51
N ARG A 246 0.49 1.26 -2.27
CA ARG A 246 1.71 2.01 -1.95
C ARG A 246 2.73 1.05 -1.38
N HIS A 247 3.82 0.90 -2.10
CA HIS A 247 4.92 0.05 -1.70
C HIS A 247 6.07 0.88 -1.16
N ASP A 248 6.74 0.30 -0.18
CA ASP A 248 7.93 0.88 0.40
C ASP A 248 9.05 0.97 -0.66
N PRO A 249 9.70 2.13 -0.83
CA PRO A 249 10.79 2.27 -1.79
C PRO A 249 12.07 1.49 -1.41
N PHE A 250 12.32 1.25 -0.13
CA PHE A 250 13.55 0.63 0.36
C PHE A 250 13.33 -0.84 0.74
N GLN A 251 13.00 -1.68 -0.23
CA GLN A 251 12.76 -3.11 0.00
C GLN A 251 13.40 -3.99 -1.07
N HIS A 252 13.59 -5.26 -0.77
CA HIS A 252 14.22 -6.22 -1.68
C HIS A 252 13.25 -6.87 -2.68
N ARG A 253 11.95 -6.95 -2.36
CA ARG A 253 10.93 -7.62 -3.18
C ARG A 253 10.49 -6.86 -4.42
N VAL A 254 10.88 -5.59 -4.55
CA VAL A 254 10.61 -4.83 -5.78
C VAL A 254 11.94 -4.71 -6.50
N ASP A 255 12.09 -5.44 -7.60
CA ASP A 255 13.20 -5.26 -8.52
C ASP A 255 12.92 -4.02 -9.36
N VAL A 256 13.47 -2.91 -8.89
CA VAL A 256 13.25 -1.59 -9.45
C VAL A 256 14.52 -1.12 -10.10
N ARG A 257 14.43 -0.76 -11.39
CA ARG A 257 15.57 -0.19 -12.10
C ARG A 257 15.98 1.13 -11.47
N ASP A 258 17.27 1.26 -11.19
CA ASP A 258 17.91 2.51 -10.79
C ASP A 258 17.33 3.15 -9.52
N ILE A 259 16.57 2.42 -8.69
CA ILE A 259 15.94 3.01 -7.50
C ILE A 259 16.97 3.57 -6.52
N ASP A 260 18.14 2.95 -6.45
CA ASP A 260 19.25 3.42 -5.61
C ASP A 260 19.82 4.74 -6.09
N LEU A 261 19.88 4.96 -7.42
CA LEU A 261 20.29 6.23 -8.00
C LEU A 261 19.19 7.28 -7.84
N LEU A 262 17.93 6.91 -8.06
CA LEU A 262 16.78 7.81 -7.97
C LEU A 262 16.48 8.29 -6.55
N LEU A 263 16.81 7.48 -5.55
CA LEU A 263 16.56 7.75 -4.13
C LEU A 263 17.85 7.86 -3.32
N GLU A 264 18.99 8.10 -3.97
CA GLU A 264 20.26 8.39 -3.28
C GLU A 264 20.08 9.55 -2.30
N LYS A 265 19.27 10.55 -2.69
CA LYS A 265 18.83 11.68 -1.85
C LYS A 265 17.31 11.81 -1.90
N PRO A 266 16.67 12.32 -0.84
CA PRO A 266 15.26 12.69 -0.92
C PRO A 266 15.02 13.70 -2.06
N PRO A 267 13.92 13.58 -2.82
CA PRO A 267 13.63 14.41 -3.98
C PRO A 267 13.16 15.83 -3.64
N LEU A 268 13.27 16.24 -2.36
CA LEU A 268 12.85 17.55 -1.86
C LEU A 268 14.06 18.47 -1.70
N ILE A 269 13.97 19.68 -2.24
CA ILE A 269 14.94 20.75 -2.07
C ILE A 269 14.30 21.82 -1.19
N PHE A 270 14.69 21.87 0.08
CA PHE A 270 14.24 22.94 0.98
C PHE A 270 15.06 24.19 0.68
N ARG A 271 14.42 25.20 0.06
CA ARG A 271 15.06 26.51 -0.15
C ARG A 271 15.35 27.13 1.21
N THR A 272 16.63 27.19 1.56
CA THR A 272 17.14 27.93 2.72
C THR A 272 17.36 29.37 2.31
N ASP A 273 16.28 30.06 1.98
CA ASP A 273 16.31 31.49 1.67
C ASP A 273 16.05 32.23 2.99
N GLY A 274 17.07 32.31 3.84
CA GLY A 274 17.08 33.38 4.84
C GLY A 274 17.08 34.73 4.11
N PRO A 275 16.43 35.77 4.64
CA PRO A 275 16.58 37.10 4.05
C PRO A 275 18.06 37.47 4.10
N THR A 276 18.72 37.51 2.95
CA THR A 276 19.98 38.23 2.79
C THR A 276 19.69 39.69 3.11
N SER A 277 19.95 40.10 4.35
CA SER A 277 20.24 41.50 4.61
C SER A 277 21.53 41.83 3.87
N ARG A 278 21.40 42.48 2.72
CA ARG A 278 22.48 43.26 2.12
C ARG A 278 21.91 44.58 1.66
N ASP A 279 22.38 45.57 2.42
CA ASP A 279 22.53 47.01 2.17
C ASP A 279 21.27 47.89 2.14
#